data_AF-A0A0M8NPI4-F1
#
_entry.id   AF-A0A0M8NPI4-F1
#
_cell.length_a   1.000
_cell.length_b   1.000
_cell.length_c   1.000
_cell.angle_alpha   90.00
_cell.angle_beta   90.00
_cell.angle_gamma   90.00
#
_symmetry.space_group_name_H-M   'P 1'
#
loop_
_entity.id
_entity.type
_entity.pdbx_description
1 polymer ?
#
loop_
_entity_poly.entity_id
_entity_poly.type
_entity_poly.pdbx_seq_one_letter_code
_entity_poly.pdbx_strand_id
1 'polypeptide(L)' 'MASPYKHFLDIGATAGIGKALATRLIESGAKVTAVGRRQGRLDEFVQTFGAAYTKCERFDIGEIYLMEY' A
#
# COMPACT_ATOMS: atom_id res chain seq x y z
N MET A 1 3.33 -14.52 -16.63
CA MET A 1 1.90 -14.82 -16.42
C MET A 1 1.25 -13.56 -15.86
N ALA A 2 0.16 -13.08 -16.45
CA ALA A 2 -0.54 -11.91 -15.93
C ALA A 2 -1.45 -12.34 -14.76
N SER A 3 -1.35 -11.66 -13.61
CA SER A 3 -2.29 -11.86 -12.51
C SER A 3 -3.70 -11.44 -12.95
N PRO A 4 -4.76 -12.18 -12.62
CA PRO A 4 -6.13 -11.77 -12.94
C PRO A 4 -6.55 -10.51 -12.16
N TYR A 5 -5.87 -10.23 -11.04
CA TYR A 5 -6.14 -9.08 -10.19
C TYR A 5 -5.37 -7.84 -10.65
N LYS A 6 -6.07 -6.71 -10.68
CA LYS A 6 -5.52 -5.42 -11.15
C LYS A 6 -5.23 -4.44 -10.00
N HIS A 7 -5.73 -4.72 -8.80
CA HIS A 7 -5.60 -3.85 -7.64
C HIS A 7 -5.41 -4.69 -6.37
N PHE A 8 -4.43 -4.31 -5.56
CA PHE A 8 -4.05 -4.98 -4.33
C PHE A 8 -4.13 -4.01 -3.14
N LEU A 9 -4.58 -4.51 -1.99
CA LEU A 9 -4.45 -3.84 -0.69
C LEU A 9 -3.21 -4.43 -0.01
N ASP A 10 -2.25 -3.58 0.35
CA ASP A 10 -0.98 -4.03 0.95
C ASP A 10 -0.78 -3.35 2.31
N ILE A 11 -0.87 -4.13 3.39
CA ILE A 11 -0.65 -3.66 4.77
C ILE A 11 0.83 -3.81 5.11
N GLY A 12 1.45 -2.71 5.53
CA GLY A 12 2.90 -2.66 5.73
C GLY A 12 3.67 -2.27 4.48
N ALA A 13 2.99 -1.74 3.45
CA ALA A 13 3.54 -1.35 2.16
C ALA A 13 4.65 -0.28 2.18
N THR A 14 4.98 0.28 3.35
CA THR A 14 5.94 1.39 3.49
C THR A 14 7.31 0.97 4.04
N ALA A 15 7.52 -0.32 4.35
CA ALA A 15 8.82 -0.81 4.82
C ALA A 15 9.05 -2.29 4.51
N GLY A 16 10.33 -2.70 4.47
CA GLY A 16 10.73 -4.10 4.37
C GLY A 16 10.08 -4.84 3.20
N ILE A 17 9.56 -6.04 3.49
CA ILE A 17 8.95 -6.92 2.48
C ILE A 17 7.71 -6.29 1.86
N GLY A 18 6.85 -5.61 2.64
CA GLY A 18 5.65 -4.96 2.11
C GLY A 18 5.99 -3.88 1.08
N LYS A 19 7.02 -3.06 1.35
CA LYS A 19 7.50 -2.08 0.35
C LYS A 19 8.00 -2.76 -0.92
N ALA A 20 8.78 -3.83 -0.78
CA ALA A 20 9.29 -4.57 -1.94
C ALA A 20 8.15 -5.20 -2.76
N LEU A 21 7.15 -5.78 -2.11
CA LEU A 21 5.97 -6.36 -2.75
C LEU A 21 5.16 -5.30 -3.50
N ALA A 22 4.75 -4.22 -2.82
CA ALA A 22 3.99 -3.13 -3.42
C ALA A 22 4.71 -2.53 -4.64
N THR A 23 6.03 -2.34 -4.54
CA THR A 23 6.87 -1.86 -5.65
C THR A 23 6.79 -2.81 -6.84
N ARG A 24 6.98 -4.12 -6.64
CA ARG A 24 6.90 -5.12 -7.73
C ARG A 24 5.51 -5.20 -8.36
N LEU A 25 4.45 -5.06 -7.55
CA LEU A 25 3.08 -5.03 -8.06
C LEU A 25 2.85 -3.82 -8.99
N ILE A 26 3.31 -2.64 -8.58
CA ILE A 26 3.21 -1.42 -9.40
C ILE A 26 4.05 -1.53 -10.68
N GLU A 27 5.28 -2.04 -10.58
CA GLU A 27 6.15 -2.29 -11.75
C GLU A 27 5.52 -3.27 -12.75
N SER A 28 4.69 -4.20 -12.26
CA SER A 28 3.94 -5.13 -13.11
C SER A 28 2.66 -4.52 -13.73
N GLY A 29 2.38 -3.24 -13.46
CA GLY A 29 1.22 -2.51 -13.97
C GLY A 29 -0.04 -2.61 -13.10
N ALA A 30 0.06 -3.19 -11.91
CA ALA A 30 -1.07 -3.24 -10.97
C ALA A 30 -1.19 -1.92 -10.18
N LYS A 31 -2.38 -1.68 -9.63
CA LYS A 31 -2.60 -0.62 -8.64
C LYS A 31 -2.43 -1.16 -7.23
N VAL A 32 -1.98 -0.31 -6.31
CA VAL A 32 -1.83 -0.67 -4.90
C VAL A 32 -2.49 0.38 -4.02
N THR A 33 -3.35 -0.06 -3.11
CA THR A 33 -3.70 0.71 -1.91
C THR A 33 -2.70 0.34 -0.82
N ALA A 34 -1.73 1.21 -0.59
CA ALA A 34 -0.70 1.02 0.42
C ALA A 34 -1.21 1.47 1.78
N VAL A 35 -1.15 0.57 2.76
CA VAL A 35 -1.60 0.81 4.13
C VAL A 35 -0.42 0.79 5.07
N GLY A 36 -0.38 1.75 5.99
CA GLY A 36 0.68 1.83 6.99
C GLY A 36 0.37 2.79 8.11
N ARG A 37 1.20 2.75 9.15
CA ARG A 37 0.99 3.55 10.36
C ARG A 37 1.57 4.96 10.28
N ARG A 38 2.62 5.10 9.46
CA ARG A 38 3.47 6.30 9.39
C ARG A 38 3.11 7.12 8.16
N GLN A 39 2.42 8.25 8.36
CA GLN A 39 1.95 9.12 7.29
C GLN A 39 3.08 9.57 6.35
N GLY A 40 4.20 10.07 6.88
CA GLY A 40 5.29 10.55 6.03
C GLY A 40 5.87 9.49 5.07
N ARG A 41 5.85 8.21 5.44
CA ARG A 41 6.29 7.13 4.53
C ARG A 41 5.23 6.77 3.49
N LEU A 42 3.95 6.97 3.80
CA LEU A 42 2.86 6.83 2.83
C LEU A 42 2.93 7.95 1.79
N ASP A 43 3.16 9.19 2.24
CA ASP A 43 3.31 10.34 1.35
C ASP A 43 4.50 10.16 0.40
N GLU A 44 5.66 9.75 0.94
CA GLU A 44 6.85 9.41 0.13
C GLU A 44 6.53 8.32 -0.90
N PHE A 45 5.74 7.32 -0.51
CA PHE A 45 5.35 6.23 -1.39
C PHE A 45 4.48 6.72 -2.56
N VAL A 46 3.48 7.57 -2.30
CA VAL A 46 2.65 8.18 -3.37
C VAL A 46 3.48 9.10 -4.27
N GLN A 47 4.40 9.87 -3.69
CA GLN A 47 5.31 10.72 -4.48
C GLN A 47 6.21 9.89 -5.40
N THR A 48 6.67 8.73 -4.95
CA THR A 48 7.55 7.83 -5.71
C THR A 48 6.84 7.17 -6.90
N PHE A 49 5.62 6.65 -6.68
CA PHE A 49 4.92 5.82 -7.67
C PHE A 49 3.77 6.54 -8.40
N GLY A 50 3.38 7.72 -7.93
CA GLY A 50 2.32 8.53 -8.49
C GLY A 50 0.90 8.05 -8.12
N ALA A 51 -0.02 9.01 -8.01
CA ALA A 51 -1.40 8.77 -7.60
C ALA A 51 -2.23 7.93 -8.60
N ALA A 52 -1.74 7.73 -9.83
CA ALA A 52 -2.42 6.88 -10.83
C ALA A 52 -2.34 5.38 -10.47
N TYR A 53 -1.25 4.97 -9.81
CA TYR A 53 -0.98 3.58 -9.43
C TYR A 53 -1.08 3.34 -7.94
N THR A 54 -1.00 4.40 -7.13
CA THR A 54 -0.97 4.30 -5.67
C THR A 54 -2.03 5.16 -5.01
N LYS A 55 -2.75 4.53 -4.07
CA LYS A 55 -3.52 5.21 -3.02
C LYS A 55 -2.88 4.85 -1.69
N CYS A 56 -2.89 5.75 -0.73
CA CYS A 56 -2.43 5.46 0.62
C CYS A 56 -3.52 5.68 1.66
N GLU A 57 -3.57 4.80 2.65
CA GLU A 57 -4.44 4.92 3.81
C GLU A 57 -3.63 4.71 5.09
N ARG A 58 -3.75 5.63 6.03
CA ARG A 58 -3.13 5.48 7.35
C ARG A 58 -4.00 4.59 8.21
N PHE A 59 -3.45 3.47 8.66
CA PHE A 59 -4.13 2.54 9.54
C PHE A 59 -3.12 1.78 10.41
N ASP A 60 -3.42 1.65 11.70
CA ASP A 60 -2.72 0.74 12.61
C ASP A 60 -3.55 -0.51 12.84
N ILE A 61 -3.05 -1.66 12.39
CA ILE A 61 -3.71 -2.95 12.58
C ILE A 61 -3.83 -3.33 14.07
N GLY A 62 -2.99 -2.77 14.95
CA GLY A 62 -3.13 -2.93 16.40
C GLY A 62 -4.39 -2.26 16.96
N GLU A 63 -4.96 -1.28 16.25
CA GLU A 63 -6.19 -0.57 16.63
C GLU A 63 -7.45 -1.22 16.03
N ILE A 64 -7.34 -2.36 15.36
CA ILE A 64 -8.46 -2.99 14.64
C ILE A 64 -9.66 -3.32 15.54
N TYR A 65 -9.43 -3.62 16.81
CA TYR A 65 -10.49 -3.89 17.79
C TYR A 65 -11.25 -2.63 18.24
N LEU A 66 -10.75 -1.43 17.93
CA LEU A 66 -11.43 -0.17 18.17
C LEU A 66 -12.40 0.20 17.04
N MET A 67 -12.51 -0.64 15.99
CA MET A 67 -13.48 -0.46 14.92
C MET A 67 -14.89 -0.99 15.27
N GLU A 68 -15.13 -1.37 16.53
CA GLU A 68 -16.49 -1.58 17.04
C GLU A 68 -17.09 -0.23 17.49
N TYR A 69 -18.13 0.19 16.75
CA TYR A 69 -18.99 1.39 16.88
C TYR A 69 -18.48 2.71 16.31
#